data_AF-A0A2N7Z4F9-F1
#
_entry.id   AF-A0A2N7Z4F9-F1
#
_cell.length_a   1.000
_cell.length_b   1.000
_cell.length_c   1.000
_cell.angle_alpha   90.00
_cell.angle_beta   90.00
_cell.angle_gamma   90.00
#
_symmetry.space_group_name_H-M   'P 1'
#
loop_
_entity.id
_entity.type
_entity.pdbx_description
1 polymer ?
#
loop_
_entity_poly.entity_id
_entity_poly.type
_entity_poly.pdbx_seq_one_letter_code
_entity_poly.pdbx_strand_id
1 'polypeptide(L)'
;MGIFDYKNLGAEGSKALFADAMAITLYTYHNLDNGFAVGYQHNGLGLGLPATLVGALLGSTDSQGVIPGIPWNPDSEKAALDAVHKAGWTPISASALGYGGNVDARGTFFGEKAGYTTAQVEVLGKYDDAGKLLEIGIGFRGTSGPRETLVSDSIGDLVSDLLAALGPKDYAKNYAGEAFGGLLKNVADYASAHGLSGKDVVVSGHSLGGLAVNSMADLSNSKWSGFYKDANYVAYASPTQSAGDKVLNIGYENDPVFRALDGSSFNLSSLGVHDTPHASTTDNIVSFNDHYASTLWNVMPFSIVNLPTWISHLPTGYGDGMTRILESGFYEQMTRDSTVIVANLSDPARANTWVQDLNRNAEPHKGDTFIIGSDGNDLIQGGKGVDFIEGGKGNDTIRDNSGHNTFLFSGHFGNDRVIGYQPTDKLVFKDVEGSTDLRDHAKVVGADTVLTFGADSVTLVGIGQGGLWADGVSIG
;
A
#
# COMPACT_ATOMS: atom_id res chain seq x y z
N MET A 1 19.34 1.71 -2.51
CA MET A 1 18.60 0.63 -1.84
C MET A 1 17.22 1.18 -1.67
N GLY A 2 16.20 0.61 -2.29
CA GLY A 2 14.84 1.14 -2.28
C GLY A 2 14.13 0.92 -0.94
N ILE A 3 13.06 1.67 -0.72
CA ILE A 3 12.26 1.62 0.53
C ILE A 3 11.70 0.22 0.83
N PHE A 4 11.41 -0.59 -0.19
CA PHE A 4 10.91 -1.95 -0.06
C PHE A 4 11.98 -3.03 -0.30
N ASP A 5 13.27 -2.69 -0.19
CA ASP A 5 14.35 -3.67 -0.34
C ASP A 5 14.19 -4.84 0.64
N TYR A 6 14.21 -6.05 0.09
CA TYR A 6 13.99 -7.29 0.81
C TYR A 6 15.20 -8.22 0.72
N LYS A 7 15.80 -8.51 1.89
CA LYS A 7 16.99 -9.36 2.03
C LYS A 7 18.08 -8.93 1.02
N ASN A 8 18.49 -9.84 0.14
CA ASN A 8 19.56 -9.64 -0.85
C ASN A 8 19.02 -9.68 -2.29
N LEU A 9 17.73 -9.41 -2.52
CA LEU A 9 17.12 -9.49 -3.85
C LEU A 9 17.56 -8.36 -4.80
N GLY A 10 18.14 -7.28 -4.26
CA GLY A 10 18.38 -6.04 -5.00
C GLY A 10 17.09 -5.30 -5.34
N ALA A 11 17.19 -4.12 -5.97
CA ALA A 11 16.05 -3.25 -6.22
C ALA A 11 14.99 -3.92 -7.12
N GLU A 12 15.36 -4.38 -8.32
CA GLU A 12 14.44 -5.03 -9.27
C GLU A 12 13.74 -6.26 -8.66
N GLY A 13 14.50 -7.15 -8.00
CA GLY A 13 13.93 -8.34 -7.37
C GLY A 13 12.99 -8.01 -6.20
N SER A 14 13.32 -6.98 -5.41
CA SER A 14 12.46 -6.51 -4.33
C SER A 14 11.18 -5.84 -4.86
N LYS A 15 11.28 -5.09 -5.97
CA LYS A 15 10.11 -4.49 -6.62
C LYS A 15 9.15 -5.54 -7.16
N ALA A 16 9.67 -6.57 -7.82
CA ALA A 16 8.87 -7.69 -8.31
C ALA A 16 8.18 -8.44 -7.16
N LEU A 17 8.92 -8.75 -6.09
CA LEU A 17 8.36 -9.38 -4.89
C LEU A 17 7.25 -8.52 -4.26
N PHE A 18 7.47 -7.21 -4.13
CA PHE A 18 6.49 -6.29 -3.60
C PHE A 18 5.21 -6.27 -4.45
N ALA A 19 5.35 -6.18 -5.78
CA ALA A 19 4.20 -6.15 -6.69
C ALA A 19 3.36 -7.42 -6.58
N ASP A 20 4.01 -8.58 -6.49
CA ASP A 20 3.34 -9.86 -6.28
C ASP A 20 2.65 -9.94 -4.92
N ALA A 21 3.34 -9.55 -3.84
CA ALA A 21 2.79 -9.54 -2.50
C ALA A 21 1.55 -8.63 -2.39
N MET A 22 1.59 -7.45 -3.01
CA MET A 22 0.46 -6.53 -3.05
C MET A 22 -0.72 -7.11 -3.84
N ALA A 23 -0.48 -7.65 -5.04
CA ALA A 23 -1.53 -8.24 -5.86
C ALA A 23 -2.25 -9.41 -5.15
N ILE A 24 -1.48 -10.31 -4.53
CA ILE A 24 -2.01 -11.41 -3.72
C ILE A 24 -2.82 -10.84 -2.55
N THR A 25 -2.28 -9.86 -1.83
CA THR A 25 -2.94 -9.26 -0.67
C THR A 25 -4.28 -8.62 -1.00
N LEU A 26 -4.34 -7.81 -2.06
CA LEU A 26 -5.60 -7.17 -2.51
C LEU A 26 -6.64 -8.21 -2.92
N TYR A 27 -6.20 -9.28 -3.59
CA TYR A 27 -7.10 -10.37 -3.99
C TYR A 27 -7.79 -11.04 -2.78
N THR A 28 -7.11 -11.18 -1.64
CA THR A 28 -7.72 -11.80 -0.43
C THR A 28 -8.97 -11.08 0.07
N TYR A 29 -9.11 -9.78 -0.21
CA TYR A 29 -10.29 -8.99 0.18
C TYR A 29 -11.41 -9.03 -0.86
N HIS A 30 -11.16 -9.58 -2.05
CA HIS A 30 -12.15 -9.68 -3.12
C HIS A 30 -12.88 -8.36 -3.40
N ASN A 31 -12.13 -7.25 -3.44
CA ASN A 31 -12.64 -5.89 -3.63
C ASN A 31 -13.70 -5.45 -2.60
N LEU A 32 -13.66 -5.94 -1.36
CA LEU A 32 -14.67 -5.61 -0.33
C LEU A 32 -14.86 -4.10 -0.12
N ASP A 33 -13.79 -3.31 -0.15
CA ASP A 33 -13.80 -1.87 0.09
C ASP A 33 -14.02 -1.03 -1.18
N ASN A 34 -14.25 -1.65 -2.34
CA ASN A 34 -14.39 -0.96 -3.62
C ASN A 34 -15.46 0.13 -3.62
N GLY A 35 -16.66 -0.16 -3.10
CA GLY A 35 -17.72 0.83 -2.96
C GLY A 35 -17.36 1.98 -2.00
N PHE A 36 -16.60 1.70 -0.93
CA PHE A 36 -16.11 2.75 -0.03
C PHE A 36 -15.08 3.61 -0.74
N ALA A 37 -14.09 3.01 -1.40
CA ALA A 37 -12.99 3.72 -2.06
C ALA A 37 -13.52 4.66 -3.16
N VAL A 38 -14.43 4.18 -4.01
CA VAL A 38 -15.07 5.01 -5.04
C VAL A 38 -15.93 6.12 -4.42
N GLY A 39 -16.70 5.79 -3.38
CA GLY A 39 -17.46 6.77 -2.62
C GLY A 39 -16.59 7.86 -1.99
N TYR A 40 -15.46 7.47 -1.40
CA TYR A 40 -14.47 8.35 -0.79
C TYR A 40 -13.84 9.24 -1.85
N GLN A 41 -13.38 8.68 -2.97
CA GLN A 41 -12.74 9.44 -4.02
C GLN A 41 -13.66 10.54 -4.56
N HIS A 42 -14.93 10.23 -4.79
CA HIS A 42 -15.89 11.18 -5.35
C HIS A 42 -16.42 12.20 -4.33
N ASN A 43 -16.66 11.80 -3.08
CA ASN A 43 -17.42 12.62 -2.11
C ASN A 43 -16.60 13.09 -0.90
N GLY A 44 -15.46 12.46 -0.62
CA GLY A 44 -14.57 12.77 0.50
C GLY A 44 -15.12 12.38 1.87
N LEU A 45 -14.45 12.87 2.93
CA LEU A 45 -14.81 12.63 4.35
C LEU A 45 -15.32 13.88 5.07
N GLY A 46 -15.65 14.94 4.33
CA GLY A 46 -16.29 16.12 4.88
C GLY A 46 -17.81 16.00 4.88
N LEU A 47 -18.49 17.00 4.31
CA LEU A 47 -19.95 17.00 4.13
C LEU A 47 -20.43 15.85 3.21
N GLY A 48 -19.55 15.26 2.39
CA GLY A 48 -19.85 14.12 1.53
C GLY A 48 -19.78 12.75 2.20
N LEU A 49 -19.32 12.66 3.46
CA LEU A 49 -19.23 11.38 4.20
C LEU A 49 -20.54 10.55 4.17
N PRO A 50 -21.75 11.13 4.33
CA PRO A 50 -22.98 10.34 4.21
C PRO A 50 -23.12 9.64 2.86
N ALA A 51 -22.72 10.29 1.76
CA ALA A 51 -22.75 9.69 0.43
C ALA A 51 -21.66 8.61 0.27
N THR A 52 -20.45 8.85 0.81
CA THR A 52 -19.37 7.87 0.89
C THR A 52 -19.82 6.59 1.59
N LEU A 53 -20.50 6.71 2.74
CA LEU A 53 -21.01 5.56 3.49
C LEU A 53 -22.16 4.84 2.76
N VAL A 54 -22.99 5.56 2.00
CA VAL A 54 -23.98 4.91 1.11
C VAL A 54 -23.29 4.11 0.01
N GLY A 55 -22.23 4.64 -0.60
CA GLY A 55 -21.41 3.92 -1.59
C GLY A 55 -20.72 2.69 -0.99
N ALA A 56 -20.19 2.80 0.23
CA ALA A 56 -19.61 1.67 0.95
C ALA A 56 -20.59 0.51 1.17
N LEU A 57 -21.85 0.83 1.46
CA LEU A 57 -22.91 -0.17 1.68
C LEU A 57 -23.45 -0.74 0.37
N LEU A 58 -23.83 0.13 -0.56
CA LEU A 58 -24.63 -0.24 -1.73
C LEU A 58 -23.85 -0.29 -3.05
N GLY A 59 -22.69 0.33 -3.13
CA GLY A 59 -21.98 0.53 -4.40
C GLY A 59 -22.63 1.57 -5.32
N SER A 60 -22.25 1.54 -6.58
CA SER A 60 -22.76 2.37 -7.69
C SER A 60 -22.75 1.55 -8.99
N THR A 61 -23.06 2.15 -10.13
CA THR A 61 -22.85 1.48 -11.43
C THR A 61 -21.38 1.19 -11.74
N ASP A 62 -20.46 1.81 -11.00
CA ASP A 62 -19.01 1.72 -11.19
C ASP A 62 -18.31 0.99 -10.03
N SER A 63 -19.06 0.60 -8.98
CA SER A 63 -18.48 -0.01 -7.79
C SER A 63 -19.42 -0.95 -7.04
N GLN A 64 -18.87 -1.90 -6.29
CA GLN A 64 -19.65 -2.80 -5.46
C GLN A 64 -19.39 -2.53 -3.97
N GLY A 65 -20.44 -2.18 -3.24
CA GLY A 65 -20.40 -2.09 -1.78
C GLY A 65 -20.41 -3.46 -1.10
N VAL A 66 -20.56 -3.45 0.22
CA VAL A 66 -20.55 -4.69 1.01
C VAL A 66 -21.82 -5.53 0.88
N ILE A 67 -22.96 -4.95 0.45
CA ILE A 67 -24.21 -5.69 0.26
C ILE A 67 -24.18 -6.45 -1.09
N PRO A 68 -24.21 -7.79 -1.08
CA PRO A 68 -24.18 -8.59 -2.31
C PRO A 68 -25.54 -8.59 -3.04
N GLY A 69 -25.52 -8.91 -4.34
CA GLY A 69 -26.74 -9.15 -5.13
C GLY A 69 -27.49 -7.90 -5.60
N ILE A 70 -26.89 -6.71 -5.48
CA ILE A 70 -27.45 -5.46 -5.99
C ILE A 70 -27.32 -5.43 -7.54
N PRO A 71 -28.43 -5.40 -8.31
CA PRO A 71 -28.40 -5.67 -9.76
C PRO A 71 -27.63 -4.66 -10.61
N TRP A 72 -27.46 -3.43 -10.13
CA TRP A 72 -26.75 -2.37 -10.87
C TRP A 72 -25.25 -2.33 -10.57
N ASN A 73 -24.76 -3.07 -9.57
CA ASN A 73 -23.35 -3.08 -9.24
C ASN A 73 -22.57 -3.93 -10.26
N PRO A 74 -21.34 -3.51 -10.62
CA PRO A 74 -20.42 -4.37 -11.33
C PRO A 74 -20.01 -5.57 -10.47
N ASP A 75 -19.48 -6.60 -11.13
CA ASP A 75 -18.95 -7.78 -10.45
C ASP A 75 -17.51 -7.50 -9.96
N SER A 76 -17.40 -7.00 -8.73
CA SER A 76 -16.09 -6.65 -8.15
C SER A 76 -15.26 -7.89 -7.78
N GLU A 77 -15.91 -9.02 -7.53
CA GLU A 77 -15.25 -10.30 -7.27
C GLU A 77 -14.54 -10.79 -8.54
N LYS A 78 -15.23 -10.72 -9.69
CA LYS A 78 -14.60 -10.95 -10.99
C LYS A 78 -13.46 -9.97 -11.27
N ALA A 79 -13.63 -8.70 -10.95
CA ALA A 79 -12.57 -7.71 -11.14
C ALA A 79 -11.33 -8.02 -10.27
N ALA A 80 -11.51 -8.51 -9.05
CA ALA A 80 -10.41 -8.94 -8.17
C ALA A 80 -9.67 -10.14 -8.77
N LEU A 81 -10.41 -11.15 -9.26
CA LEU A 81 -9.83 -12.32 -9.92
C LEU A 81 -9.09 -11.94 -11.21
N ASP A 82 -9.68 -11.09 -12.04
CA ASP A 82 -9.05 -10.62 -13.28
C ASP A 82 -7.76 -9.82 -12.97
N ALA A 83 -7.74 -9.04 -11.89
CA ALA A 83 -6.56 -8.30 -11.45
C ALA A 83 -5.43 -9.23 -10.97
N VAL A 84 -5.74 -10.24 -10.16
CA VAL A 84 -4.73 -11.19 -9.67
C VAL A 84 -4.20 -12.09 -10.82
N HIS A 85 -5.07 -12.46 -11.77
CA HIS A 85 -4.67 -13.12 -13.01
C HIS A 85 -3.72 -12.25 -13.86
N LYS A 86 -4.00 -10.95 -13.97
CA LYS A 86 -3.12 -10.00 -14.68
C LYS A 86 -1.74 -9.89 -14.02
N ALA A 87 -1.66 -10.05 -12.70
CA ALA A 87 -0.40 -10.14 -11.96
C ALA A 87 0.30 -11.53 -12.10
N GLY A 88 -0.28 -12.45 -12.88
CA GLY A 88 0.30 -13.76 -13.18
C GLY A 88 -0.06 -14.88 -12.19
N TRP A 89 -0.96 -14.61 -11.25
CA TRP A 89 -1.33 -15.56 -10.20
C TRP A 89 -2.69 -16.20 -10.49
N THR A 90 -2.85 -17.48 -10.24
CA THR A 90 -4.12 -18.22 -10.40
C THR A 90 -4.42 -19.03 -9.14
N PRO A 91 -5.66 -19.03 -8.60
CA PRO A 91 -6.01 -19.84 -7.44
C PRO A 91 -5.78 -21.35 -7.66
N ILE A 92 -5.14 -22.01 -6.70
CA ILE A 92 -4.91 -23.46 -6.71
C ILE A 92 -6.05 -24.15 -5.96
N SER A 93 -6.78 -25.03 -6.64
CA SER A 93 -7.91 -25.75 -6.05
C SER A 93 -7.51 -26.66 -4.88
N ALA A 94 -8.43 -26.85 -3.91
CA ALA A 94 -8.28 -27.84 -2.84
C ALA A 94 -7.98 -29.25 -3.37
N SER A 95 -8.61 -29.65 -4.49
CA SER A 95 -8.33 -30.94 -5.12
C SER A 95 -6.89 -31.08 -5.60
N ALA A 96 -6.31 -30.02 -6.17
CA ALA A 96 -4.92 -30.03 -6.62
C ALA A 96 -3.95 -30.14 -5.43
N LEU A 97 -4.27 -29.49 -4.31
CA LEU A 97 -3.50 -29.59 -3.06
C LEU A 97 -3.75 -30.90 -2.28
N GLY A 98 -4.70 -31.74 -2.72
CA GLY A 98 -5.17 -32.89 -1.95
C GLY A 98 -5.74 -32.50 -0.57
N TYR A 99 -6.31 -31.30 -0.45
CA TYR A 99 -6.84 -30.74 0.78
C TYR A 99 -8.30 -31.13 0.98
N GLY A 100 -8.63 -31.66 2.16
CA GLY A 100 -9.98 -32.11 2.52
C GLY A 100 -10.74 -31.21 3.47
N GLY A 101 -10.21 -30.01 3.78
CA GLY A 101 -10.86 -29.04 4.65
C GLY A 101 -11.89 -28.16 3.92
N ASN A 102 -12.29 -27.08 4.57
CA ASN A 102 -13.35 -26.20 4.08
C ASN A 102 -12.83 -25.23 3.02
N VAL A 103 -13.55 -25.17 1.90
CA VAL A 103 -13.38 -24.18 0.83
C VAL A 103 -14.73 -23.68 0.36
N ASP A 104 -14.82 -22.41 -0.03
CA ASP A 104 -16.03 -21.85 -0.64
C ASP A 104 -16.05 -22.02 -2.17
N ALA A 105 -17.06 -21.43 -2.81
CA ALA A 105 -17.22 -21.48 -4.27
C ALA A 105 -16.18 -20.66 -5.04
N ARG A 106 -15.46 -19.74 -4.38
CA ARG A 106 -14.38 -18.93 -4.96
C ARG A 106 -13.04 -19.65 -4.87
N GLY A 107 -12.97 -20.70 -4.06
CA GLY A 107 -11.75 -21.46 -3.79
C GLY A 107 -10.99 -20.96 -2.56
N THR A 108 -11.58 -20.02 -1.79
CA THR A 108 -10.99 -19.50 -0.56
C THR A 108 -10.99 -20.60 0.50
N PHE A 109 -9.86 -20.79 1.18
CA PHE A 109 -9.72 -21.77 2.24
C PHE A 109 -10.04 -21.16 3.61
N PHE A 110 -10.68 -21.95 4.48
CA PHE A 110 -11.11 -21.51 5.81
C PHE A 110 -10.33 -22.19 6.93
N GLY A 111 -10.28 -21.54 8.09
CA GLY A 111 -9.54 -22.03 9.25
C GLY A 111 -10.05 -23.38 9.80
N GLU A 112 -9.12 -24.17 10.30
CA GLU A 112 -9.29 -25.60 10.59
C GLU A 112 -9.80 -25.89 12.01
N LYS A 113 -9.49 -25.01 12.97
CA LYS A 113 -9.76 -25.23 14.39
C LYS A 113 -10.86 -24.32 14.90
N ALA A 114 -11.58 -24.80 15.93
CA ALA A 114 -12.54 -23.98 16.66
C ALA A 114 -11.86 -22.71 17.20
N GLY A 115 -12.50 -21.56 16.99
CA GLY A 115 -11.93 -20.25 17.29
C GLY A 115 -11.15 -19.60 16.15
N TYR A 116 -10.93 -20.31 15.04
CA TYR A 116 -10.24 -19.80 13.85
C TYR A 116 -11.03 -20.03 12.55
N THR A 117 -12.25 -20.54 12.62
CA THR A 117 -13.02 -21.00 11.44
C THR A 117 -13.44 -19.90 10.46
N THR A 118 -13.39 -18.63 10.88
CA THR A 118 -13.65 -17.46 10.02
C THR A 118 -12.40 -16.99 9.27
N ALA A 119 -11.22 -17.42 9.73
CA ALA A 119 -9.95 -17.07 9.11
C ALA A 119 -9.93 -17.59 7.66
N GLN A 120 -9.50 -16.74 6.73
CA GLN A 120 -9.44 -17.05 5.31
C GLN A 120 -8.02 -16.94 4.77
N VAL A 121 -7.70 -17.79 3.81
CA VAL A 121 -6.43 -17.76 3.08
C VAL A 121 -6.63 -18.15 1.62
N GLU A 122 -5.95 -17.44 0.73
CA GLU A 122 -5.85 -17.74 -0.69
C GLU A 122 -4.53 -18.47 -0.97
N VAL A 123 -4.58 -19.54 -1.76
CA VAL A 123 -3.39 -20.23 -2.26
C VAL A 123 -3.37 -20.11 -3.78
N LEU A 124 -2.33 -19.47 -4.31
CA LEU A 124 -2.20 -19.15 -5.73
C LEU A 124 -0.92 -19.76 -6.32
N GLY A 125 -0.93 -20.01 -7.62
CA GLY A 125 0.23 -20.44 -8.39
C GLY A 125 0.53 -19.47 -9.52
N LYS A 126 1.83 -19.24 -9.77
CA LYS A 126 2.32 -18.57 -10.98
C LYS A 126 2.95 -19.62 -11.90
N TYR A 127 2.68 -19.53 -13.20
CA TYR A 127 3.02 -20.57 -14.18
C TYR A 127 3.77 -19.97 -15.38
N ASP A 128 4.64 -20.77 -15.99
CA ASP A 128 5.20 -20.43 -17.32
C ASP A 128 4.21 -20.73 -18.45
N ASP A 129 4.56 -20.34 -19.68
CA ASP A 129 3.74 -20.58 -20.88
C ASP A 129 3.46 -22.07 -21.16
N ALA A 130 4.26 -22.98 -20.59
CA ALA A 130 4.09 -24.42 -20.71
C ALA A 130 3.21 -25.01 -19.59
N GLY A 131 2.71 -24.18 -18.66
CA GLY A 131 1.90 -24.57 -17.53
C GLY A 131 2.68 -25.17 -16.36
N LYS A 132 4.01 -25.01 -16.34
CA LYS A 132 4.83 -25.44 -15.19
C LYS A 132 4.70 -24.42 -14.07
N LEU A 133 4.43 -24.90 -12.86
CA LEU A 133 4.40 -24.08 -11.65
C LEU A 133 5.79 -23.52 -11.35
N LEU A 134 5.88 -22.20 -11.22
CA LEU A 134 7.11 -21.46 -10.92
C LEU A 134 7.16 -20.96 -9.48
N GLU A 135 6.02 -20.54 -8.94
CA GLU A 135 5.93 -19.88 -7.64
C GLU A 135 4.57 -20.16 -6.99
N ILE A 136 4.53 -20.12 -5.65
CA ILE A 136 3.29 -20.22 -4.88
C ILE A 136 3.09 -18.95 -4.06
N GLY A 137 1.88 -18.39 -4.13
CA GLY A 137 1.43 -17.27 -3.34
C GLY A 137 0.52 -17.75 -2.22
N ILE A 138 0.74 -17.28 -0.99
CA ILE A 138 -0.11 -17.53 0.17
C ILE A 138 -0.58 -16.16 0.67
N GLY A 139 -1.86 -15.86 0.47
CA GLY A 139 -2.47 -14.60 0.88
C GLY A 139 -3.39 -14.79 2.07
N PHE A 140 -3.01 -14.30 3.24
CA PHE A 140 -3.90 -14.29 4.41
C PHE A 140 -4.83 -13.07 4.37
N ARG A 141 -6.11 -13.31 4.57
CA ARG A 141 -7.11 -12.23 4.67
C ARG A 141 -7.10 -11.62 6.07
N GLY A 142 -7.28 -10.30 6.15
CA GLY A 142 -7.54 -9.63 7.43
C GLY A 142 -9.02 -9.66 7.84
N THR A 143 -9.36 -8.87 8.86
CA THR A 143 -10.69 -8.87 9.50
C THR A 143 -11.81 -8.53 8.51
N SER A 144 -12.57 -9.53 8.09
CA SER A 144 -13.79 -9.49 7.28
C SER A 144 -14.12 -10.89 6.75
N GLY A 145 -15.17 -11.01 5.94
CA GLY A 145 -15.41 -12.25 5.20
C GLY A 145 -16.11 -12.04 3.87
N PRO A 146 -16.56 -13.12 3.23
CA PRO A 146 -17.41 -13.06 2.06
C PRO A 146 -18.59 -12.12 2.31
N ARG A 147 -19.01 -11.36 1.29
CA ARG A 147 -20.13 -10.40 1.41
C ARG A 147 -21.41 -11.03 1.94
N GLU A 148 -21.62 -12.31 1.64
CA GLU A 148 -22.76 -13.13 2.04
C GLU A 148 -22.81 -13.42 3.55
N THR A 149 -21.66 -13.45 4.22
CA THR A 149 -21.49 -13.81 5.64
C THR A 149 -20.72 -12.75 6.44
N LEU A 150 -20.51 -11.57 5.84
CA LEU A 150 -19.64 -10.50 6.34
C LEU A 150 -19.84 -10.18 7.83
N VAL A 151 -21.09 -10.06 8.28
CA VAL A 151 -21.36 -9.70 9.68
C VAL A 151 -20.88 -10.78 10.65
N SER A 152 -21.14 -12.05 10.36
CA SER A 152 -20.72 -13.16 11.24
C SER A 152 -19.22 -13.40 11.20
N ASP A 153 -18.59 -13.28 10.03
CA ASP A 153 -17.14 -13.48 9.90
C ASP A 153 -16.36 -12.36 10.57
N SER A 154 -16.74 -11.09 10.35
CA SER A 154 -16.12 -9.94 11.01
C SER A 154 -16.19 -10.02 12.55
N ILE A 155 -17.23 -10.64 13.11
CA ILE A 155 -17.32 -10.86 14.56
C ILE A 155 -16.28 -11.89 15.02
N GLY A 156 -16.09 -12.98 14.27
CA GLY A 156 -15.07 -13.99 14.58
C GLY A 156 -13.65 -13.44 14.49
N ASP A 157 -13.39 -12.62 13.48
CA ASP A 157 -12.09 -11.99 13.29
C ASP A 157 -11.81 -10.93 14.36
N LEU A 158 -12.82 -10.14 14.77
CA LEU A 158 -12.69 -9.20 15.89
C LEU A 158 -12.34 -9.90 17.20
N VAL A 159 -12.84 -11.12 17.43
CA VAL A 159 -12.43 -11.93 18.59
C VAL A 159 -10.96 -12.31 18.47
N SER A 160 -10.49 -12.66 17.28
CA SER A 160 -9.08 -12.96 17.03
C SER A 160 -8.18 -11.74 17.24
N ASP A 161 -8.60 -10.55 16.77
CA ASP A 161 -7.91 -9.29 17.00
C ASP A 161 -7.78 -8.98 18.51
N LEU A 162 -8.87 -9.16 19.26
CA LEU A 162 -8.88 -8.96 20.71
C LEU A 162 -7.98 -9.96 21.43
N LEU A 163 -7.95 -11.22 20.99
CA LEU A 163 -7.09 -12.27 21.56
C LEU A 163 -5.62 -12.08 21.19
N ALA A 164 -5.32 -11.53 20.02
CA ALA A 164 -3.95 -11.16 19.66
C ALA A 164 -3.39 -10.05 20.55
N ALA A 165 -4.22 -9.07 20.91
CA ALA A 165 -3.82 -7.96 21.77
C ALA A 165 -3.85 -8.32 23.26
N LEU A 166 -4.92 -8.95 23.74
CA LEU A 166 -5.22 -9.12 25.18
C LEU A 166 -5.33 -10.59 25.62
N GLY A 167 -5.24 -11.52 24.67
CA GLY A 167 -5.32 -12.96 24.93
C GLY A 167 -3.98 -13.56 25.35
N PRO A 168 -3.80 -14.88 25.18
CA PRO A 168 -2.56 -15.56 25.53
C PRO A 168 -1.35 -14.97 24.80
N LYS A 169 -0.20 -14.89 25.48
CA LYS A 169 1.03 -14.29 24.93
C LYS A 169 1.46 -14.82 23.55
N ASP A 170 1.21 -16.11 23.29
CA ASP A 170 1.59 -16.76 22.03
C ASP A 170 0.42 -16.88 21.03
N TYR A 171 -0.72 -16.20 21.27
CA TYR A 171 -1.88 -16.29 20.35
C TYR A 171 -1.51 -15.81 18.95
N ALA A 172 -1.00 -14.57 18.85
CA ALA A 172 -0.61 -13.98 17.57
C ALA A 172 0.46 -14.83 16.87
N LYS A 173 1.47 -15.28 17.62
CA LYS A 173 2.53 -16.15 17.11
C LYS A 173 2.02 -17.47 16.54
N ASN A 174 1.04 -18.10 17.18
CA ASN A 174 0.54 -19.42 16.78
C ASN A 174 -0.61 -19.36 15.76
N TYR A 175 -1.15 -18.17 15.47
CA TYR A 175 -2.36 -17.97 14.66
C TYR A 175 -2.38 -18.77 13.36
N ALA A 176 -1.36 -18.62 12.50
CA ALA A 176 -1.31 -19.30 11.20
C ALA A 176 -1.21 -20.83 11.34
N GLY A 177 -0.52 -21.31 12.38
CA GLY A 177 -0.39 -22.74 12.66
C GLY A 177 -1.67 -23.38 13.21
N GLU A 178 -2.46 -22.61 13.95
CA GLU A 178 -3.77 -23.07 14.48
C GLU A 178 -4.86 -22.97 13.42
N ALA A 179 -4.87 -21.90 12.62
CA ALA A 179 -5.85 -21.68 11.56
C ALA A 179 -5.61 -22.59 10.34
N PHE A 180 -4.37 -22.75 9.87
CA PHE A 180 -4.09 -23.35 8.55
C PHE A 180 -2.98 -24.42 8.57
N GLY A 181 -2.72 -25.04 9.72
CA GLY A 181 -1.61 -25.96 9.90
C GLY A 181 -1.60 -27.13 8.91
N GLY A 182 -2.77 -27.75 8.69
CA GLY A 182 -2.97 -28.84 7.74
C GLY A 182 -2.83 -28.39 6.29
N LEU A 183 -3.50 -27.30 5.92
CA LEU A 183 -3.42 -26.70 4.59
C LEU A 183 -1.98 -26.35 4.21
N LEU A 184 -1.25 -25.67 5.10
CA LEU A 184 0.14 -25.28 4.85
C LEU A 184 1.06 -26.50 4.73
N LYS A 185 0.73 -27.64 5.34
CA LYS A 185 1.43 -28.90 5.07
C LYS A 185 1.15 -29.38 3.64
N ASN A 186 -0.11 -29.40 3.22
CA ASN A 186 -0.51 -29.80 1.87
C ASN A 186 0.14 -28.92 0.79
N VAL A 187 0.21 -27.60 1.01
CA VAL A 187 0.89 -26.66 0.11
C VAL A 187 2.39 -26.97 0.01
N ALA A 188 3.07 -27.27 1.13
CA ALA A 188 4.48 -27.64 1.11
C ALA A 188 4.74 -28.95 0.36
N ASP A 189 3.87 -29.95 0.54
CA ASP A 189 3.92 -31.23 -0.18
C ASP A 189 3.69 -31.01 -1.68
N TYR A 190 2.71 -30.19 -2.05
CA TYR A 190 2.40 -29.82 -3.43
C TYR A 190 3.56 -29.09 -4.10
N ALA A 191 4.14 -28.08 -3.43
CA ALA A 191 5.30 -27.34 -3.91
C ALA A 191 6.50 -28.27 -4.17
N SER A 192 6.80 -29.15 -3.21
CA SER A 192 7.89 -30.13 -3.31
C SER A 192 7.68 -31.09 -4.47
N ALA A 193 6.44 -31.54 -4.70
CA ALA A 193 6.09 -32.40 -5.84
C ALA A 193 6.29 -31.71 -7.20
N HIS A 194 6.25 -30.38 -7.24
CA HIS A 194 6.53 -29.57 -8.43
C HIS A 194 7.98 -29.09 -8.52
N GLY A 195 8.85 -29.55 -7.62
CA GLY A 195 10.27 -29.19 -7.60
C GLY A 195 10.56 -27.80 -7.06
N LEU A 196 9.61 -27.18 -6.36
CA LEU A 196 9.78 -25.91 -5.67
C LEU A 196 10.26 -26.14 -4.23
N SER A 197 10.88 -25.10 -3.67
CA SER A 197 11.27 -25.04 -2.26
C SER A 197 10.68 -23.78 -1.60
N GLY A 198 10.92 -23.58 -0.31
CA GLY A 198 10.39 -22.41 0.41
C GLY A 198 10.73 -21.06 -0.22
N LYS A 199 11.90 -20.93 -0.86
CA LYS A 199 12.33 -19.69 -1.54
C LYS A 199 11.43 -19.27 -2.71
N ASP A 200 10.66 -20.22 -3.25
CA ASP A 200 9.73 -20.05 -4.38
C ASP A 200 8.29 -19.81 -3.86
N VAL A 201 8.17 -19.36 -2.60
CA VAL A 201 6.90 -19.03 -1.95
C VAL A 201 6.90 -17.58 -1.50
N VAL A 202 5.84 -16.86 -1.88
CA VAL A 202 5.51 -15.51 -1.40
C VAL A 202 4.37 -15.63 -0.42
N VAL A 203 4.55 -15.08 0.77
CA VAL A 203 3.56 -15.04 1.84
C VAL A 203 3.23 -13.58 2.12
N SER A 204 1.95 -13.24 1.97
CA SER A 204 1.47 -11.88 2.17
C SER A 204 0.07 -11.81 2.78
N GLY A 205 -0.38 -10.61 3.08
CA GLY A 205 -1.64 -10.34 3.76
C GLY A 205 -1.64 -8.95 4.40
N HIS A 206 -2.84 -8.42 4.62
CA HIS A 206 -3.06 -7.09 5.20
C HIS A 206 -3.86 -7.18 6.50
N SER A 207 -3.57 -6.32 7.48
CA SER A 207 -4.25 -6.26 8.79
C SER A 207 -4.03 -7.53 9.62
N LEU A 208 -5.08 -8.20 10.10
CA LEU A 208 -5.01 -9.54 10.70
C LEU A 208 -4.32 -10.56 9.76
N GLY A 209 -4.40 -10.36 8.43
CA GLY A 209 -3.64 -11.12 7.46
C GLY A 209 -2.13 -10.86 7.58
N GLY A 210 -1.72 -9.61 7.80
CA GLY A 210 -0.33 -9.24 8.11
C GLY A 210 0.16 -9.84 9.43
N LEU A 211 -0.71 -9.95 10.45
CA LEU A 211 -0.41 -10.72 11.66
C LEU A 211 -0.16 -12.19 11.32
N ALA A 212 -0.99 -12.79 10.46
CA ALA A 212 -0.83 -14.19 10.04
C ALA A 212 0.48 -14.41 9.24
N VAL A 213 0.93 -13.44 8.45
CA VAL A 213 2.25 -13.47 7.79
C VAL A 213 3.37 -13.54 8.84
N ASN A 214 3.35 -12.66 9.84
CA ASN A 214 4.33 -12.66 10.93
C ASN A 214 4.28 -13.97 11.75
N SER A 215 3.08 -14.47 12.03
CA SER A 215 2.85 -15.78 12.68
C SER A 215 3.49 -16.93 11.90
N MET A 216 3.25 -16.98 10.58
CA MET A 216 3.81 -18.01 9.72
C MET A 216 5.34 -17.94 9.69
N ALA A 217 5.91 -16.73 9.63
CA ALA A 217 7.36 -16.52 9.68
C ALA A 217 7.98 -17.02 11.00
N ASP A 218 7.37 -16.73 12.16
CA ASP A 218 7.81 -17.22 13.47
C ASP A 218 7.79 -18.75 13.56
N LEU A 219 6.77 -19.37 12.98
CA LEU A 219 6.58 -20.83 13.00
C LEU A 219 7.44 -21.57 11.98
N SER A 220 7.85 -20.90 10.90
CA SER A 220 8.44 -21.50 9.69
C SER A 220 9.67 -22.37 9.90
N ASN A 221 10.45 -22.15 10.97
CA ASN A 221 11.61 -22.98 11.31
C ASN A 221 11.23 -24.32 11.97
N SER A 222 10.13 -24.34 12.72
CA SER A 222 9.76 -25.44 13.62
C SER A 222 8.56 -26.25 13.13
N LYS A 223 7.72 -25.65 12.28
CA LYS A 223 6.56 -26.27 11.65
C LYS A 223 6.87 -26.65 10.21
N TRP A 224 6.02 -27.51 9.63
CA TRP A 224 6.10 -27.94 8.22
C TRP A 224 7.50 -28.41 7.79
N SER A 225 8.20 -29.10 8.71
CA SER A 225 9.57 -29.60 8.50
C SER A 225 10.58 -28.53 8.09
N GLY A 226 10.33 -27.26 8.41
CA GLY A 226 11.19 -26.16 8.01
C GLY A 226 11.04 -25.71 6.55
N PHE A 227 10.03 -26.18 5.82
CA PHE A 227 9.86 -25.88 4.38
C PHE A 227 9.83 -24.38 4.10
N TYR A 228 9.06 -23.62 4.89
CA TYR A 228 8.85 -22.19 4.69
C TYR A 228 9.94 -21.29 5.31
N LYS A 229 11.00 -21.85 5.89
CA LYS A 229 12.01 -21.04 6.60
C LYS A 229 12.67 -19.97 5.73
N ASP A 230 12.78 -20.26 4.43
CA ASP A 230 13.43 -19.42 3.41
C ASP A 230 12.41 -18.70 2.50
N ALA A 231 11.11 -18.75 2.84
CA ALA A 231 10.07 -18.06 2.07
C ALA A 231 10.19 -16.52 2.15
N ASN A 232 9.51 -15.85 1.23
CA ASN A 232 9.47 -14.40 1.13
C ASN A 232 8.23 -13.88 1.87
N TYR A 233 8.42 -13.12 2.94
CA TYR A 233 7.35 -12.64 3.80
C TYR A 233 7.24 -11.12 3.71
N VAL A 234 6.12 -10.64 3.17
CA VAL A 234 5.79 -9.21 3.06
C VAL A 234 4.43 -9.00 3.70
N ALA A 235 4.38 -8.30 4.83
CA ALA A 235 3.15 -8.08 5.58
C ALA A 235 2.71 -6.61 5.44
N TYR A 236 1.43 -6.38 5.20
CA TYR A 236 0.86 -5.04 5.10
C TYR A 236 0.04 -4.70 6.34
N ALA A 237 0.17 -3.47 6.85
CA ALA A 237 -0.62 -2.95 7.97
C ALA A 237 -0.68 -3.91 9.18
N SER A 238 0.39 -4.65 9.43
CA SER A 238 0.41 -5.66 10.49
C SER A 238 0.44 -4.97 11.86
N PRO A 239 -0.40 -5.40 12.82
CA PRO A 239 -0.28 -4.94 14.20
C PRO A 239 0.93 -5.55 14.91
N THR A 240 1.48 -6.66 14.39
CA THR A 240 2.59 -7.40 15.01
C THR A 240 3.85 -7.43 14.15
N GLN A 241 4.98 -7.70 14.79
CA GLN A 241 6.26 -7.93 14.12
C GLN A 241 6.88 -9.23 14.64
N SER A 242 7.15 -10.17 13.73
CA SER A 242 7.84 -11.43 14.03
C SER A 242 9.25 -11.19 14.52
N ALA A 243 9.82 -12.13 15.26
CA ALA A 243 11.21 -12.00 15.69
C ALA A 243 12.18 -12.26 14.52
N GLY A 244 13.19 -11.40 14.36
CA GLY A 244 14.25 -11.55 13.36
C GLY A 244 14.05 -10.69 12.11
N ASP A 245 14.60 -11.13 10.98
CA ASP A 245 14.74 -10.36 9.72
C ASP A 245 13.97 -10.96 8.54
N LYS A 246 13.08 -11.93 8.79
CA LYS A 246 12.34 -12.64 7.73
C LYS A 246 11.24 -11.81 7.08
N VAL A 247 10.62 -10.89 7.82
CA VAL A 247 9.41 -10.19 7.39
C VAL A 247 9.75 -8.74 7.09
N LEU A 248 9.26 -8.24 5.95
CA LEU A 248 9.16 -6.81 5.67
C LEU A 248 7.73 -6.37 6.01
N ASN A 249 7.58 -5.55 7.04
CA ASN A 249 6.30 -5.01 7.50
C ASN A 249 6.09 -3.61 6.89
N ILE A 250 5.16 -3.50 5.95
CA ILE A 250 4.90 -2.26 5.21
C ILE A 250 3.61 -1.65 5.72
N GLY A 251 3.63 -0.35 6.02
CA GLY A 251 2.52 0.31 6.66
C GLY A 251 2.57 1.82 6.49
N TYR A 252 1.41 2.46 6.59
CA TYR A 252 1.35 3.90 6.81
C TYR A 252 1.52 4.22 8.30
N GLU A 253 2.30 5.23 8.66
CA GLU A 253 2.50 5.64 10.06
C GLU A 253 1.20 6.10 10.71
N ASN A 254 0.30 6.67 9.91
CA ASN A 254 -1.00 7.17 10.33
C ASN A 254 -2.12 6.11 10.18
N ASP A 255 -1.77 4.85 9.90
CA ASP A 255 -2.65 3.71 10.07
C ASP A 255 -2.64 3.27 11.54
N PRO A 256 -3.78 3.34 12.26
CA PRO A 256 -3.83 3.02 13.68
C PRO A 256 -3.64 1.53 14.01
N VAL A 257 -3.70 0.64 13.01
CA VAL A 257 -3.48 -0.81 13.19
C VAL A 257 -2.01 -1.15 13.01
N PHE A 258 -1.32 -0.51 12.08
CA PHE A 258 0.08 -0.78 11.79
C PHE A 258 0.96 -0.49 13.02
N ARG A 259 1.73 -1.49 13.47
CA ARG A 259 2.57 -1.43 14.69
C ARG A 259 1.81 -1.19 16.00
N ALA A 260 0.49 -1.47 16.03
CA ALA A 260 -0.29 -1.32 17.26
C ALA A 260 0.25 -2.15 18.44
N LEU A 261 0.96 -3.25 18.20
CA LEU A 261 1.62 -4.05 19.23
C LEU A 261 3.15 -3.98 19.08
N ASP A 262 3.85 -3.98 20.21
CA ASP A 262 5.32 -4.08 20.25
C ASP A 262 5.73 -5.57 20.18
N GLY A 263 6.14 -5.99 18.99
CA GLY A 263 6.24 -7.40 18.62
C GLY A 263 4.85 -8.05 18.58
N SER A 264 4.39 -8.56 19.72
CA SER A 264 3.02 -9.03 19.94
C SER A 264 2.46 -8.61 21.30
N SER A 265 3.12 -7.66 21.96
CA SER A 265 2.76 -7.22 23.31
C SER A 265 1.94 -5.95 23.25
N PHE A 266 0.81 -5.97 23.94
CA PHE A 266 0.00 -4.78 24.16
C PHE A 266 0.63 -3.87 25.23
N ASN A 267 0.65 -2.57 24.97
CA ASN A 267 1.13 -1.55 25.90
C ASN A 267 0.20 -0.31 25.84
N LEU A 268 0.55 0.78 26.54
CA LEU A 268 -0.30 1.98 26.51
C LEU A 268 -0.33 2.69 25.14
N SER A 269 0.76 2.64 24.36
CA SER A 269 0.78 3.24 23.03
C SER A 269 -0.11 2.48 22.04
N SER A 270 -0.39 1.20 22.27
CA SER A 270 -1.36 0.41 21.48
C SER A 270 -2.75 1.05 21.38
N LEU A 271 -3.14 1.91 22.32
CA LEU A 271 -4.42 2.63 22.29
C LEU A 271 -4.31 4.08 21.78
N GLY A 272 -3.12 4.54 21.42
CA GLY A 272 -2.86 5.92 21.01
C GLY A 272 -1.95 5.97 19.80
N VAL A 273 -0.95 6.86 19.85
CA VAL A 273 0.14 6.91 18.88
C VAL A 273 1.20 5.88 19.27
N HIS A 274 1.61 5.04 18.31
CA HIS A 274 2.56 3.94 18.48
C HIS A 274 3.62 3.93 17.37
N ASP A 275 4.11 5.11 17.02
CA ASP A 275 5.09 5.34 15.94
C ASP A 275 6.55 5.12 16.37
N THR A 276 6.81 4.19 17.29
CA THR A 276 8.20 3.85 17.62
C THR A 276 8.79 3.02 16.49
N PRO A 277 9.99 3.35 15.97
CA PRO A 277 10.59 2.62 14.86
C PRO A 277 10.87 1.14 15.16
N HIS A 278 10.64 0.26 14.19
CA HIS A 278 11.00 -1.16 14.27
C HIS A 278 11.89 -1.58 13.09
N ALA A 279 12.86 -2.48 13.35
CA ALA A 279 13.84 -2.85 12.32
C ALA A 279 13.23 -3.51 11.06
N SER A 280 12.05 -4.13 11.19
CA SER A 280 11.36 -4.81 10.10
C SER A 280 10.33 -3.93 9.38
N THR A 281 10.10 -2.68 9.84
CA THR A 281 8.99 -1.84 9.37
C THR A 281 9.45 -0.71 8.45
N THR A 282 8.55 -0.24 7.59
CA THR A 282 8.67 1.09 6.95
C THR A 282 8.00 2.12 7.86
N ASP A 283 8.78 2.91 8.58
CA ASP A 283 8.24 3.66 9.72
C ASP A 283 7.63 5.02 9.36
N ASN A 284 8.05 5.64 8.26
CA ASN A 284 7.76 7.06 7.97
C ASN A 284 7.01 7.27 6.63
N ILE A 285 6.11 6.35 6.27
CA ILE A 285 5.24 6.51 5.10
C ILE A 285 3.90 7.09 5.54
N VAL A 286 3.48 8.22 4.95
CA VAL A 286 2.24 8.91 5.28
C VAL A 286 1.20 8.71 4.19
N SER A 287 0.01 8.25 4.58
CA SER A 287 -1.20 8.36 3.76
C SER A 287 -1.80 9.75 3.94
N PHE A 288 -1.50 10.68 3.04
CA PHE A 288 -2.04 12.04 3.08
C PHE A 288 -3.48 12.06 2.52
N ASN A 289 -4.42 11.58 3.35
CA ASN A 289 -5.84 11.51 3.05
C ASN A 289 -6.64 12.64 3.73
N ASP A 290 -7.94 12.75 3.41
CA ASP A 290 -8.83 13.79 3.95
C ASP A 290 -8.82 13.86 5.48
N HIS A 291 -8.72 12.72 6.17
CA HIS A 291 -8.67 12.67 7.63
C HIS A 291 -7.35 13.26 8.13
N TYR A 292 -6.21 12.83 7.59
CA TYR A 292 -4.89 13.34 7.99
C TYR A 292 -4.74 14.85 7.76
N ALA A 293 -5.26 15.34 6.63
CA ALA A 293 -5.22 16.74 6.26
C ALA A 293 -6.14 17.64 7.12
N SER A 294 -7.26 17.10 7.62
CA SER A 294 -8.28 17.88 8.31
C SER A 294 -7.90 18.22 9.75
N THR A 295 -7.91 19.52 10.07
CA THR A 295 -7.80 19.98 11.47
C THR A 295 -8.98 19.49 12.32
N LEU A 296 -10.19 19.43 11.76
CA LEU A 296 -11.40 19.06 12.49
C LEU A 296 -11.40 17.57 12.89
N TRP A 297 -11.00 16.70 11.97
CA TRP A 297 -10.92 15.26 12.25
C TRP A 297 -9.89 14.95 13.35
N ASN A 298 -8.79 15.72 13.39
CA ASN A 298 -7.72 15.55 14.36
C ASN A 298 -7.86 16.37 15.65
N VAL A 299 -9.07 16.90 15.94
CA VAL A 299 -9.39 17.38 17.30
C VAL A 299 -9.52 16.19 18.26
N MET A 300 -10.02 15.06 17.75
CA MET A 300 -10.08 13.81 18.50
C MET A 300 -8.69 13.18 18.59
N PRO A 301 -8.32 12.58 19.74
CA PRO A 301 -7.05 11.86 19.85
C PRO A 301 -6.93 10.76 18.80
N PHE A 302 -5.74 10.62 18.23
CA PHE A 302 -5.41 9.48 17.38
C PHE A 302 -5.43 8.20 18.20
N SER A 303 -6.16 7.20 17.74
CA SER A 303 -6.35 5.94 18.43
C SER A 303 -6.96 4.89 17.49
N ILE A 304 -6.61 3.63 17.71
CA ILE A 304 -7.27 2.47 17.09
C ILE A 304 -8.75 2.34 17.50
N VAL A 305 -9.18 2.90 18.65
CA VAL A 305 -10.60 2.89 19.02
C VAL A 305 -11.39 4.05 18.42
N ASN A 306 -10.72 5.00 17.75
CA ASN A 306 -11.35 6.13 17.09
C ASN A 306 -11.59 5.79 15.61
N LEU A 307 -12.72 5.13 15.30
CA LEU A 307 -13.02 4.56 13.96
C LEU A 307 -12.69 5.43 12.73
N PRO A 308 -12.89 6.76 12.71
CA PRO A 308 -12.46 7.61 11.60
C PRO A 308 -10.97 7.49 11.20
N THR A 309 -10.08 7.11 12.13
CA THR A 309 -8.64 6.91 11.83
C THR A 309 -8.38 5.71 10.92
N TRP A 310 -9.31 4.76 10.85
CA TRP A 310 -9.20 3.54 10.05
C TRP A 310 -9.31 3.79 8.54
N ILE A 311 -9.60 5.02 8.10
CA ILE A 311 -9.50 5.39 6.69
C ILE A 311 -8.12 5.09 6.10
N SER A 312 -7.05 5.30 6.89
CA SER A 312 -5.67 5.02 6.50
C SER A 312 -5.36 3.51 6.48
N HIS A 313 -6.28 2.67 6.95
CA HIS A 313 -6.16 1.22 7.01
C HIS A 313 -6.85 0.51 5.82
N LEU A 314 -7.48 1.23 4.90
CA LEU A 314 -8.25 0.60 3.83
C LEU A 314 -7.32 0.01 2.75
N PRO A 315 -7.53 -1.25 2.31
CA PRO A 315 -6.60 -1.94 1.44
C PRO A 315 -6.48 -1.30 0.05
N THR A 316 -7.54 -0.68 -0.50
CA THR A 316 -7.44 0.07 -1.76
C THR A 316 -6.44 1.23 -1.67
N GLY A 317 -6.40 1.94 -0.53
CA GLY A 317 -5.45 3.03 -0.31
C GLY A 317 -4.00 2.54 -0.24
N TYR A 318 -3.77 1.36 0.34
CA TYR A 318 -2.48 0.67 0.31
C TYR A 318 -2.08 0.26 -1.11
N GLY A 319 -3.01 -0.37 -1.84
CA GLY A 319 -2.77 -0.85 -3.20
C GLY A 319 -2.36 0.27 -4.15
N ASP A 320 -3.11 1.36 -4.17
CA ASP A 320 -2.80 2.52 -5.02
C ASP A 320 -1.54 3.27 -4.55
N GLY A 321 -1.53 3.70 -3.29
CA GLY A 321 -0.48 4.60 -2.82
C GLY A 321 0.90 3.96 -2.74
N MET A 322 0.99 2.70 -2.30
CA MET A 322 2.29 2.02 -2.23
C MET A 322 2.79 1.60 -3.62
N THR A 323 1.89 1.39 -4.60
CA THR A 323 2.28 1.17 -6.00
C THR A 323 2.87 2.45 -6.60
N ARG A 324 2.31 3.63 -6.29
CA ARG A 324 2.92 4.91 -6.70
C ARG A 324 4.31 5.12 -6.11
N ILE A 325 4.56 4.71 -4.86
CA ILE A 325 5.93 4.68 -4.30
C ILE A 325 6.84 3.76 -5.12
N LEU A 326 6.37 2.55 -5.44
CA LEU A 326 7.12 1.56 -6.20
C LEU A 326 7.49 2.05 -7.62
N GLU A 327 6.58 2.79 -8.25
CA GLU A 327 6.72 3.30 -9.62
C GLU A 327 7.48 4.63 -9.69
N SER A 328 7.60 5.34 -8.57
CA SER A 328 8.29 6.63 -8.48
C SER A 328 9.70 6.57 -9.06
N GLY A 329 10.07 7.60 -9.82
CA GLY A 329 11.44 7.76 -10.29
C GLY A 329 12.44 8.06 -9.16
N PHE A 330 11.96 8.29 -7.93
CA PHE A 330 12.77 8.44 -6.73
C PHE A 330 12.95 7.15 -5.92
N TYR A 331 12.35 6.03 -6.34
CA TYR A 331 12.32 4.79 -5.56
C TYR A 331 13.71 4.34 -5.07
N GLU A 332 14.76 4.45 -5.90
CA GLU A 332 16.11 4.01 -5.54
C GLU A 332 16.84 4.93 -4.56
N GLN A 333 16.41 6.20 -4.45
CA GLN A 333 16.87 7.18 -3.47
C GLN A 333 16.20 6.97 -2.11
N MET A 334 14.98 6.39 -2.08
CA MET A 334 14.26 6.12 -0.85
C MET A 334 14.89 4.94 -0.12
N THR A 335 15.08 5.06 1.19
CA THR A 335 15.46 3.97 2.09
C THR A 335 14.27 3.56 2.95
N ARG A 336 14.39 2.46 3.71
CA ARG A 336 13.31 1.94 4.57
C ARG A 336 12.72 2.99 5.52
N ASP A 337 13.55 3.90 6.01
CA ASP A 337 13.17 4.95 6.98
C ASP A 337 13.01 6.33 6.33
N SER A 338 12.97 6.41 4.98
CA SER A 338 12.70 7.67 4.30
C SER A 338 11.31 8.19 4.64
N THR A 339 11.20 9.52 4.80
CA THR A 339 9.90 10.18 4.97
C THR A 339 9.23 10.25 3.60
N VAL A 340 8.12 9.54 3.41
CA VAL A 340 7.40 9.48 2.13
C VAL A 340 5.95 9.89 2.33
N ILE A 341 5.57 11.03 1.75
CA ILE A 341 4.22 11.56 1.79
C ILE A 341 3.49 11.18 0.51
N VAL A 342 2.43 10.39 0.63
CA VAL A 342 1.64 9.90 -0.52
C VAL A 342 0.31 10.63 -0.58
N ALA A 343 0.05 11.35 -1.68
CA ALA A 343 -1.22 12.01 -1.91
C ALA A 343 -2.35 10.98 -2.03
N ASN A 344 -3.27 10.95 -1.06
CA ASN A 344 -4.42 10.04 -0.98
C ASN A 344 -5.73 10.81 -0.77
N LEU A 345 -5.80 12.04 -1.27
CA LEU A 345 -6.96 12.92 -1.12
C LEU A 345 -8.12 12.52 -2.03
N SER A 346 -9.34 12.72 -1.53
CA SER A 346 -10.53 12.69 -2.37
C SER A 346 -10.53 13.84 -3.39
N ASP A 347 -11.33 13.73 -4.44
CA ASP A 347 -11.47 14.78 -5.47
C ASP A 347 -11.87 16.15 -4.86
N PRO A 348 -12.85 16.22 -3.93
CA PRO A 348 -13.20 17.49 -3.30
C PRO A 348 -12.08 18.12 -2.48
N ALA A 349 -11.29 17.31 -1.77
CA ALA A 349 -10.21 17.79 -0.92
C ALA A 349 -8.98 18.17 -1.75
N ARG A 350 -8.64 17.37 -2.77
CA ARG A 350 -7.49 17.59 -3.66
C ARG A 350 -7.53 18.97 -4.33
N ALA A 351 -8.73 19.45 -4.68
CA ALA A 351 -8.92 20.76 -5.31
C ALA A 351 -8.46 21.96 -4.48
N ASN A 352 -8.29 21.82 -3.16
CA ASN A 352 -7.98 22.97 -2.27
C ASN A 352 -7.05 22.65 -1.09
N THR A 353 -6.52 21.43 -1.00
CA THR A 353 -5.70 20.99 0.13
C THR A 353 -4.28 20.70 -0.33
N TRP A 354 -3.30 21.35 0.31
CA TRP A 354 -1.88 21.15 0.01
C TRP A 354 -1.36 19.87 0.67
N VAL A 355 -0.97 18.89 -0.14
CA VAL A 355 -0.20 17.71 0.27
C VAL A 355 1.16 18.17 0.77
N GLN A 356 1.47 17.84 2.02
CA GLN A 356 2.70 18.27 2.69
C GLN A 356 3.00 17.37 3.87
N ASP A 357 4.22 17.44 4.39
CA ASP A 357 4.53 16.82 5.67
C ASP A 357 3.94 17.64 6.84
N LEU A 358 2.84 17.16 7.42
CA LEU A 358 2.27 17.73 8.64
C LEU A 358 2.91 17.13 9.91
N ASN A 359 3.62 16.02 9.78
CA ASN A 359 4.22 15.22 10.84
C ASN A 359 3.25 15.02 12.03
N ARG A 360 2.00 14.68 11.69
CA ARG A 360 0.88 14.60 12.63
C ARG A 360 0.80 13.21 13.23
N ASN A 361 0.76 13.14 14.57
CA ASN A 361 0.61 11.88 15.31
C ASN A 361 1.75 10.87 15.05
N ALA A 362 2.97 11.38 14.85
CA ALA A 362 4.17 10.61 14.55
C ALA A 362 5.38 11.16 15.31
N GLU A 363 6.46 10.40 15.39
CA GLU A 363 7.77 10.89 15.80
C GLU A 363 8.29 11.95 14.81
N PRO A 364 9.16 12.88 15.24
CA PRO A 364 9.66 13.91 14.35
C PRO A 364 10.40 13.33 13.13
N HIS A 365 9.92 13.64 11.93
CA HIS A 365 10.57 13.26 10.68
C HIS A 365 11.95 13.89 10.55
N LYS A 366 12.86 13.19 9.88
CA LYS A 366 14.27 13.58 9.71
C LYS A 366 14.72 13.30 8.29
N GLY A 367 15.66 14.11 7.81
CA GLY A 367 16.28 13.93 6.51
C GLY A 367 15.43 14.52 5.39
N ASP A 368 15.59 13.94 4.20
CA ASP A 368 14.94 14.37 2.98
C ASP A 368 13.48 13.89 2.96
N THR A 369 12.59 14.70 2.36
CA THR A 369 11.17 14.36 2.23
C THR A 369 10.87 13.98 0.79
N PHE A 370 10.24 12.83 0.60
CA PHE A 370 9.71 12.42 -0.70
C PHE A 370 8.21 12.70 -0.72
N ILE A 371 7.72 13.41 -1.73
CA ILE A 371 6.30 13.70 -1.89
C ILE A 371 5.85 13.15 -3.24
N ILE A 372 4.94 12.18 -3.20
CA ILE A 372 4.42 11.49 -4.36
C ILE A 372 2.95 11.89 -4.54
N GLY A 373 2.68 12.64 -5.60
CA GLY A 373 1.33 13.02 -6.01
C GLY A 373 0.55 11.85 -6.62
N SER A 374 -0.57 12.16 -7.25
CA SER A 374 -1.56 11.23 -7.75
C SER A 374 -1.66 11.30 -9.28
N ASP A 375 -2.68 10.66 -9.85
CA ASP A 375 -3.02 10.78 -11.27
C ASP A 375 -3.93 12.01 -11.57
N GLY A 376 -4.28 12.80 -10.54
CA GLY A 376 -5.13 13.98 -10.68
C GLY A 376 -4.42 15.26 -10.23
N ASN A 377 -4.97 16.42 -10.61
CA ASN A 377 -4.37 17.73 -10.32
C ASN A 377 -4.15 17.97 -8.81
N ASP A 378 -2.91 17.88 -8.37
CA ASP A 378 -2.52 18.01 -6.97
C ASP A 378 -2.03 19.41 -6.61
N LEU A 379 -2.25 19.79 -5.35
CA LEU A 379 -1.59 20.92 -4.73
C LEU A 379 -0.51 20.36 -3.80
N ILE A 380 0.77 20.57 -4.13
CA ILE A 380 1.89 19.99 -3.39
C ILE A 380 2.73 21.09 -2.78
N GLN A 381 3.05 20.95 -1.50
CA GLN A 381 3.94 21.85 -0.79
C GLN A 381 5.13 21.07 -0.24
N GLY A 382 6.33 21.51 -0.61
CA GLY A 382 7.59 21.01 -0.07
C GLY A 382 7.65 21.08 1.45
N GLY A 383 8.45 20.19 2.04
CA GLY A 383 8.68 20.11 3.46
C GLY A 383 9.69 21.14 3.93
N LYS A 384 10.46 20.77 4.96
CA LYS A 384 11.64 21.51 5.38
C LYS A 384 12.86 20.71 4.95
N GLY A 385 13.86 21.39 4.39
CA GLY A 385 15.10 20.72 3.99
C GLY A 385 15.09 20.39 2.51
N VAL A 386 15.67 19.26 2.12
CA VAL A 386 15.72 18.83 0.71
C VAL A 386 14.49 18.00 0.41
N ASP A 387 13.72 18.44 -0.58
CA ASP A 387 12.50 17.77 -1.02
C ASP A 387 12.70 17.09 -2.39
N PHE A 388 12.13 15.89 -2.52
CA PHE A 388 12.01 15.13 -3.77
C PHE A 388 10.54 15.04 -4.13
N ILE A 389 10.10 15.79 -5.14
CA ILE A 389 8.69 15.98 -5.44
C ILE A 389 8.38 15.43 -6.84
N GLU A 390 7.43 14.51 -6.90
CA GLU A 390 6.89 13.94 -8.14
C GLU A 390 5.37 14.19 -8.13
N GLY A 391 4.89 15.06 -9.02
CA GLY A 391 3.47 15.42 -9.13
C GLY A 391 2.60 14.24 -9.59
N GLY A 392 3.16 13.41 -10.47
CA GLY A 392 2.43 12.32 -11.09
C GLY A 392 1.82 12.77 -12.41
N LYS A 393 0.57 12.36 -12.68
CA LYS A 393 -0.19 12.85 -13.83
C LYS A 393 -1.14 13.93 -13.36
N GLY A 394 -1.53 14.81 -14.27
CA GLY A 394 -2.52 15.85 -14.00
C GLY A 394 -1.92 17.22 -14.28
N ASN A 395 -2.53 18.27 -13.77
CA ASN A 395 -1.95 19.60 -13.83
C ASN A 395 -1.67 20.05 -12.39
N ASP A 396 -0.44 19.83 -11.94
CA ASP A 396 -0.08 19.98 -10.55
C ASP A 396 0.42 21.39 -10.26
N THR A 397 0.14 21.86 -9.04
CA THR A 397 0.74 23.10 -8.53
C THR A 397 1.63 22.77 -7.35
N ILE A 398 2.94 22.90 -7.58
CA ILE A 398 3.97 22.62 -6.61
C ILE A 398 4.49 23.95 -6.06
N ARG A 399 4.50 24.11 -4.75
CA ARG A 399 5.15 25.23 -4.07
C ARG A 399 6.26 24.74 -3.18
N ASP A 400 7.44 25.26 -3.40
CA ASP A 400 8.58 24.94 -2.58
C ASP A 400 9.57 26.09 -2.66
N ASN A 401 10.11 26.50 -1.52
CA ASN A 401 10.94 27.69 -1.42
C ASN A 401 12.10 27.53 -0.44
N SER A 402 12.40 26.31 0.00
CA SER A 402 13.48 26.06 0.93
C SER A 402 14.19 24.77 0.58
N GLY A 403 15.53 24.76 0.65
CA GLY A 403 16.31 23.58 0.34
C GLY A 403 16.89 23.57 -1.07
N HIS A 404 17.46 22.43 -1.44
CA HIS A 404 18.00 22.15 -2.77
C HIS A 404 17.15 21.02 -3.36
N ASN A 405 16.03 21.37 -3.96
CA ASN A 405 14.94 20.41 -4.18
C ASN A 405 15.06 19.76 -5.55
N THR A 406 14.46 18.59 -5.71
CA THR A 406 14.40 17.87 -6.99
C THR A 406 12.95 17.67 -7.40
N PHE A 407 12.56 18.26 -8.51
CA PHE A 407 11.25 18.07 -9.13
C PHE A 407 11.39 17.09 -10.29
N LEU A 408 10.67 15.97 -10.22
CA LEU A 408 10.65 14.95 -11.26
C LEU A 408 9.36 15.02 -12.07
N PHE A 409 9.53 15.04 -13.39
CA PHE A 409 8.47 15.00 -14.38
C PHE A 409 8.74 13.79 -15.29
N SER A 410 7.80 12.85 -15.37
CA SER A 410 8.01 11.58 -16.06
C SER A 410 6.84 11.23 -16.98
N GLY A 411 7.12 10.80 -18.20
CA GLY A 411 6.10 10.44 -19.18
C GLY A 411 5.11 11.58 -19.47
N HIS A 412 3.81 11.29 -19.36
CA HIS A 412 2.72 12.25 -19.53
C HIS A 412 2.34 12.90 -18.19
N PHE A 413 3.20 13.81 -17.73
CA PHE A 413 3.05 14.49 -16.44
C PHE A 413 2.01 15.62 -16.47
N GLY A 414 1.59 16.10 -17.65
CA GLY A 414 0.60 17.16 -17.83
C GLY A 414 1.15 18.58 -17.74
N ASN A 415 0.37 19.54 -17.21
CA ASN A 415 0.71 20.97 -17.25
C ASN A 415 0.91 21.56 -15.85
N ASP A 416 2.14 21.45 -15.38
CA ASP A 416 2.49 21.75 -14.00
C ASP A 416 2.95 23.19 -13.80
N ARG A 417 2.86 23.63 -12.55
CA ARG A 417 3.32 24.94 -12.10
C ARG A 417 4.23 24.77 -10.89
N VAL A 418 5.46 25.22 -11.02
CA VAL A 418 6.42 25.26 -9.90
C VAL A 418 6.56 26.69 -9.41
N ILE A 419 6.22 26.92 -8.14
CA ILE A 419 6.27 28.21 -7.47
C ILE A 419 7.40 28.17 -6.45
N GLY A 420 8.35 29.12 -6.57
CA GLY A 420 9.46 29.27 -5.62
C GLY A 420 10.76 28.58 -6.03
N TYR A 421 10.85 28.07 -7.26
CA TYR A 421 12.07 27.50 -7.85
C TYR A 421 13.31 28.39 -7.61
N GLN A 422 14.40 27.77 -7.18
CA GLN A 422 15.68 28.39 -6.89
C GLN A 422 16.77 27.84 -7.81
N PRO A 423 17.85 28.59 -8.09
CA PRO A 423 18.97 28.10 -8.89
C PRO A 423 19.69 26.86 -8.32
N THR A 424 19.48 26.55 -7.04
CA THR A 424 20.01 25.35 -6.37
C THR A 424 19.15 24.11 -6.60
N ASP A 425 17.93 24.28 -7.12
CA ASP A 425 17.00 23.20 -7.36
C ASP A 425 17.29 22.51 -8.70
N LYS A 426 16.79 21.27 -8.80
CA LYS A 426 16.92 20.41 -9.97
C LYS A 426 15.56 20.12 -10.58
N LEU A 427 15.47 20.24 -11.89
CA LEU A 427 14.36 19.74 -12.69
C LEU A 427 14.84 18.49 -13.41
N VAL A 428 14.16 17.38 -13.23
CA VAL A 428 14.47 16.10 -13.87
C VAL A 428 13.30 15.71 -14.76
N PHE A 429 13.54 15.64 -16.05
CA PHE A 429 12.59 15.17 -17.05
C PHE A 429 13.04 13.80 -17.54
N LYS A 430 12.17 12.80 -17.43
CA LYS A 430 12.47 11.42 -17.79
C LYS A 430 11.38 10.86 -18.71
N ASP A 431 11.77 10.19 -19.79
CA ASP A 431 10.83 9.55 -20.72
C ASP A 431 9.81 10.55 -21.30
N VAL A 432 10.24 11.80 -21.50
CA VAL A 432 9.42 12.92 -22.00
C VAL A 432 9.53 13.10 -23.52
N GLU A 433 8.54 13.73 -24.13
CA GLU A 433 8.55 13.99 -25.58
C GLU A 433 9.54 15.11 -25.98
N GLY A 434 10.39 14.84 -26.98
CA GLY A 434 11.16 15.87 -27.68
C GLY A 434 12.67 15.69 -27.61
N SER A 435 13.39 16.81 -27.68
CA SER A 435 14.85 16.87 -27.66
C SER A 435 15.40 16.71 -26.24
N THR A 436 16.68 16.43 -26.09
CA THR A 436 17.36 16.51 -24.78
C THR A 436 18.01 17.87 -24.53
N ASP A 437 17.96 18.78 -25.51
CA ASP A 437 18.48 20.14 -25.38
C ASP A 437 17.44 21.08 -24.78
N LEU A 438 17.66 21.55 -23.54
CA LEU A 438 16.79 22.48 -22.82
C LEU A 438 16.37 23.70 -23.65
N ARG A 439 17.22 24.18 -24.56
CA ARG A 439 16.94 25.36 -25.38
C ARG A 439 15.79 25.15 -26.36
N ASP A 440 15.50 23.91 -26.73
CA ASP A 440 14.39 23.55 -27.61
C ASP A 440 13.04 23.59 -26.87
N HIS A 441 13.07 23.54 -25.53
CA HIS A 441 11.89 23.44 -24.68
C HIS A 441 11.54 24.75 -23.95
N ALA A 442 12.54 25.60 -23.67
CA ALA A 442 12.38 26.75 -22.80
C ALA A 442 11.91 28.03 -23.52
N LYS A 443 10.82 28.63 -23.03
CA LYS A 443 10.30 29.91 -23.50
C LYS A 443 9.86 30.80 -22.35
N VAL A 444 10.28 32.06 -22.37
CA VAL A 444 9.78 33.07 -21.42
C VAL A 444 8.40 33.57 -21.87
N VAL A 445 7.42 33.51 -20.97
CA VAL A 445 6.04 33.95 -21.18
C VAL A 445 5.66 34.90 -20.04
N GLY A 446 5.64 36.20 -20.30
CA GLY A 446 5.41 37.20 -19.25
C GLY A 446 6.56 37.21 -18.24
N ALA A 447 6.26 36.91 -16.97
CA ALA A 447 7.24 36.81 -15.89
C ALA A 447 7.74 35.37 -15.65
N ASP A 448 7.20 34.39 -16.39
CA ASP A 448 7.42 32.97 -16.13
C ASP A 448 8.31 32.36 -17.23
N THR A 449 8.97 31.24 -16.91
CA THR A 449 9.64 30.38 -17.89
C THR A 449 8.80 29.11 -18.06
N VAL A 450 8.43 28.79 -19.29
CA VAL A 450 7.66 27.59 -19.64
C VAL A 450 8.58 26.61 -20.36
N LEU A 451 8.65 25.38 -19.87
CA LEU A 451 9.31 24.25 -20.51
C LEU A 451 8.23 23.36 -21.14
N THR A 452 8.26 23.14 -22.46
CA THR A 452 7.20 22.38 -23.17
C THR A 452 7.72 21.08 -23.76
N PHE A 453 7.06 19.96 -23.49
CA PHE A 453 7.39 18.61 -23.96
C PHE A 453 6.15 17.99 -24.62
N GLY A 454 6.00 18.15 -25.94
CA GLY A 454 4.81 17.68 -26.63
C GLY A 454 3.54 18.40 -26.15
N ALA A 455 2.62 17.65 -25.53
CA ALA A 455 1.39 18.17 -24.92
C ALA A 455 1.55 18.61 -23.45
N ASP A 456 2.69 18.27 -22.84
CA ASP A 456 2.99 18.50 -21.43
C ASP A 456 3.84 19.76 -21.25
N SER A 457 3.75 20.41 -20.09
CA SER A 457 4.56 21.61 -19.81
C SER A 457 4.79 21.86 -18.33
N VAL A 458 5.93 22.48 -18.00
CA VAL A 458 6.21 22.99 -16.65
C VAL A 458 6.37 24.49 -16.72
N THR A 459 5.55 25.22 -15.97
CA THR A 459 5.65 26.67 -15.79
C THR A 459 6.40 26.98 -14.50
N LEU A 460 7.62 27.52 -14.63
CA LEU A 460 8.40 28.07 -13.52
C LEU A 460 7.93 29.51 -13.25
N VAL A 461 7.13 29.66 -12.20
CA VAL A 461 6.42 30.91 -11.91
C VAL A 461 7.39 31.96 -11.37
N GLY A 462 7.41 33.13 -12.00
CA GLY A 462 8.28 34.26 -11.63
C GLY A 462 9.74 34.10 -12.04
N ILE A 463 10.09 33.07 -12.80
CA ILE A 463 11.44 32.84 -13.29
C ILE A 463 11.59 33.45 -14.69
N GLY A 464 12.20 34.63 -14.77
CA GLY A 464 12.46 35.33 -16.03
C GLY A 464 13.70 34.85 -16.79
N GLN A 465 14.05 35.57 -17.85
CA GLN A 465 15.22 35.27 -18.69
C GLN A 465 16.52 35.25 -17.86
N GLY A 466 17.27 34.15 -17.94
CA GLY A 466 18.52 33.95 -17.19
C GLY A 466 18.34 33.45 -15.75
N GLY A 467 17.10 33.23 -15.29
CA GLY A 467 16.81 32.61 -14.00
C GLY A 467 16.89 31.08 -14.01
N LEU A 468 16.88 30.45 -15.19
CA LEU A 468 17.03 29.01 -15.37
C LEU A 468 18.48 28.66 -15.73
N TRP A 469 19.05 27.72 -14.99
CA TRP A 469 20.44 27.30 -15.12
C TRP A 469 20.49 25.90 -15.73
N ALA A 470 21.19 25.73 -16.85
CA ALA A 470 21.21 24.46 -17.58
C ALA A 470 21.72 23.28 -16.72
N ASP A 471 22.67 23.53 -15.82
CA ASP A 471 23.22 22.50 -14.93
C ASP A 471 22.19 21.98 -13.89
N GLY A 472 21.12 22.75 -13.67
CA GLY A 472 19.98 22.39 -12.81
C GLY A 472 18.86 21.67 -13.56
N VAL A 473 19.02 21.34 -14.85
CA VAL A 473 18.00 20.64 -15.63
C VAL A 473 18.58 19.39 -16.29
N SER A 474 17.97 18.25 -16.02
CA SER A 474 18.27 16.98 -16.68
C SER A 474 17.09 16.58 -17.58
N ILE A 475 17.35 16.25 -18.84
CA ILE A 475 16.36 15.73 -19.78
C ILE A 475 16.90 14.40 -20.32
N GLY A 476 16.20 13.31 -19.99
CA GLY A 476 16.64 11.94 -20.24
C GLY A 476 15.65 11.11 -21.05
#